data_AF-A0A270NAF9-F1
#
_entry.id   AF-A0A270NAF9-F1
#
_cell.length_a   1.000
_cell.length_b   1.000
_cell.length_c   1.000
_cell.angle_alpha   90.00
_cell.angle_beta   90.00
_cell.angle_gamma   90.00
#
_symmetry.space_group_name_H-M   'P 1'
#
loop_
_entity.id
_entity.type
_entity.pdbx_description
1 polymer ?
#
loop_
_entity_poly.entity_id
_entity_poly.type
_entity_poly.pdbx_seq_one_letter_code
_entity_poly.pdbx_strand_id
1 'polypeptide(L)'
;MSNWMDLLERAKSTDPQPFAVYLQGLRSQWSLDERAEASARVLQALRARQAPMNLSEAAALYQAFGWDDAGCGLAPGELRELAEHAWQDWLQLPAQTDLLAQQMEARGGRWTSHDDAASRLQQLREPRSHLRNLMSALPLRVPRQAAALMDVLGCQEDRPLPPGIDAGQARFWAGASDVTRLTAAQLSLLRALLASVALTLMAFIALATTQIANTLLPYQSEEQRRAIVLGTAALAPLLGTLLAIGLRHLFVWQSAPEDPSVPPSRLRWLALPVACAAIAVVGTAVYLWVPSPSLWLAPLCWLLAWTVLATAWIRYQLRRGKPVRMELPVSFLMMLSVLSVLPALLGALLLWSMDLSGHRQRLRRS
;
A
#
# COMPACT_ATOMS: atom_id res chain seq x y z
N MET A 1 33.03 -37.89 -0.52
CA MET A 1 32.24 -36.86 0.20
C MET A 1 31.95 -35.71 -0.75
N SER A 2 30.72 -35.17 -0.77
CA SER A 2 30.46 -33.75 -1.10
C SER A 2 30.26 -33.25 -2.56
N ASN A 3 30.10 -34.09 -3.61
CA ASN A 3 29.84 -33.55 -4.97
C ASN A 3 28.57 -32.69 -5.06
N TRP A 4 27.53 -32.99 -4.28
CA TRP A 4 26.29 -32.21 -4.27
C TRP A 4 26.40 -30.89 -3.50
N MET A 5 27.28 -30.78 -2.48
CA MET A 5 27.49 -29.50 -1.80
C MET A 5 28.32 -28.54 -2.65
N ASP A 6 29.36 -29.04 -3.35
CA ASP A 6 30.13 -28.24 -4.32
C ASP A 6 29.22 -27.75 -5.48
N LEU A 7 28.30 -28.61 -5.93
CA LEU A 7 27.26 -28.23 -6.90
C LEU A 7 26.39 -27.06 -6.37
N LEU A 8 25.87 -27.17 -5.14
CA LEU A 8 25.05 -26.11 -4.55
C LEU A 8 25.84 -24.84 -4.24
N GLU A 9 27.13 -24.95 -3.92
CA GLU A 9 28.00 -23.80 -3.67
C GLU A 9 28.33 -23.05 -4.95
N ARG A 10 28.63 -23.78 -6.04
CA ARG A 10 28.82 -23.19 -7.37
C ARG A 10 27.55 -22.57 -7.94
N ALA A 11 26.38 -23.14 -7.65
CA ALA A 11 25.08 -22.58 -8.01
C ALA A 11 24.76 -21.24 -7.30
N LYS A 12 25.55 -20.84 -6.29
CA LYS A 12 25.42 -19.50 -5.67
C LYS A 12 26.18 -18.42 -6.42
N SER A 13 27.11 -18.80 -7.30
CA SER A 13 28.02 -17.87 -7.95
C SER A 13 27.31 -17.02 -9.01
N THR A 14 27.83 -15.82 -9.26
CA THR A 14 27.17 -14.84 -10.13
C THR A 14 27.30 -15.15 -11.63
N ASP A 15 28.20 -16.06 -12.02
CA ASP A 15 28.50 -16.33 -13.43
C ASP A 15 27.64 -17.48 -14.00
N PRO A 16 26.69 -17.21 -14.93
CA PRO A 16 25.75 -18.20 -15.44
C PRO A 16 26.33 -19.18 -16.47
N GLN A 17 27.51 -18.90 -17.06
CA GLN A 17 28.12 -19.75 -18.08
C GLN A 17 28.93 -20.96 -17.55
N PRO A 18 29.74 -20.86 -16.48
CA PRO A 18 30.48 -22.01 -15.96
C PRO A 18 29.61 -23.10 -15.35
N PHE A 19 28.43 -22.77 -14.80
CA PHE A 19 27.61 -23.75 -14.07
C PHE A 19 26.97 -24.81 -14.97
N ALA A 20 26.38 -24.42 -16.10
CA ALA A 20 25.77 -25.37 -17.05
C ALA A 20 26.81 -26.34 -17.66
N VAL A 21 28.00 -25.83 -18.00
CA VAL A 21 29.11 -26.64 -18.51
C VAL A 21 29.63 -27.60 -17.45
N TYR A 22 29.76 -27.15 -16.21
CA TYR A 22 30.14 -27.98 -15.07
C TYR A 22 29.12 -29.10 -14.82
N LEU A 23 27.82 -28.80 -14.86
CA LEU A 23 26.75 -29.80 -14.74
C LEU A 23 26.80 -30.86 -15.86
N GLN A 24 27.10 -30.45 -17.10
CA GLN A 24 27.27 -31.40 -18.21
C GLN A 24 28.47 -32.33 -17.99
N GLY A 25 29.59 -31.80 -17.48
CA GLY A 25 30.77 -32.59 -17.14
C GLY A 25 30.55 -33.55 -15.97
N LEU A 26 29.77 -33.16 -14.96
CA LEU A 26 29.37 -34.05 -13.87
C LEU A 26 28.43 -35.16 -14.35
N ARG A 27 27.48 -34.82 -15.23
CA ARG A 27 26.50 -35.78 -15.76
C ARG A 27 27.15 -36.91 -16.56
N SER A 28 28.29 -36.68 -17.23
CA SER A 28 29.02 -37.73 -17.94
C SER A 28 29.81 -38.66 -17.02
N GLN A 29 29.99 -38.29 -15.75
CA GLN A 29 30.76 -39.04 -14.76
C GLN A 29 29.88 -39.75 -13.71
N TRP A 30 28.62 -39.33 -13.55
CA TRP A 30 27.72 -39.95 -12.58
C TRP A 30 27.26 -41.34 -13.01
N SER A 31 27.37 -42.30 -12.09
CA SER A 31 26.57 -43.53 -12.17
C SER A 31 25.08 -43.23 -11.94
N LEU A 32 24.20 -44.14 -12.37
CA LEU A 32 22.74 -43.96 -12.22
C LEU A 32 22.32 -43.83 -10.75
N ASP A 33 22.92 -44.61 -9.86
CA ASP A 33 22.60 -44.61 -8.43
C ASP A 33 23.07 -43.31 -7.75
N GLU A 34 24.27 -42.83 -8.09
CA GLU A 34 24.80 -41.56 -7.58
C GLU A 34 23.96 -40.36 -8.04
N ARG A 35 23.47 -40.38 -9.29
CA ARG A 35 22.56 -39.34 -9.80
C ARG A 35 21.24 -39.32 -9.04
N ALA A 36 20.66 -40.49 -8.75
CA ALA A 36 19.41 -40.59 -8.01
C ALA A 36 19.56 -40.06 -6.56
N GLU A 37 20.66 -40.42 -5.90
CA GLU A 37 20.96 -39.93 -4.55
C GLU A 37 21.22 -38.42 -4.54
N ALA A 38 22.02 -37.90 -5.48
CA ALA A 38 22.28 -36.47 -5.61
C ALA A 38 21.00 -35.69 -5.90
N SER A 39 20.16 -36.19 -6.82
CA SER A 39 18.82 -35.66 -7.11
C SER A 39 17.99 -35.51 -5.83
N ALA A 40 17.85 -36.59 -5.05
CA ALA A 40 17.04 -36.58 -3.85
C ALA A 40 17.53 -35.55 -2.81
N ARG A 41 18.84 -35.45 -2.62
CA ARG A 41 19.44 -34.48 -1.67
C ARG A 41 19.33 -33.04 -2.14
N VAL A 42 19.54 -32.77 -3.43
CA VAL A 42 19.39 -31.42 -3.99
C VAL A 42 17.92 -30.98 -3.94
N LEU A 43 16.98 -31.87 -4.26
CA LEU A 43 15.55 -31.58 -4.12
C LEU A 43 15.17 -31.28 -2.67
N GLN A 44 15.71 -32.06 -1.72
CA GLN A 44 15.52 -31.81 -0.29
C GLN A 44 16.10 -30.45 0.13
N ALA A 45 17.28 -30.08 -0.36
CA ALA A 45 17.91 -28.79 -0.07
C ALA A 45 17.12 -27.61 -0.65
N LEU A 46 16.55 -27.75 -1.85
CA LEU A 46 15.66 -26.77 -2.46
C LEU A 46 14.37 -26.60 -1.64
N ARG A 47 13.72 -27.70 -1.27
CA ARG A 47 12.53 -27.68 -0.38
C ARG A 47 12.83 -27.05 0.98
N ALA A 48 14.04 -27.27 1.51
CA ALA A 48 14.50 -26.69 2.76
C ALA A 48 15.00 -25.23 2.64
N ARG A 49 14.94 -24.61 1.44
CA ARG A 49 15.41 -23.24 1.17
C ARG A 49 16.89 -23.02 1.52
N GLN A 50 17.74 -24.01 1.26
CA GLN A 50 19.18 -23.96 1.54
C GLN A 50 20.04 -23.75 0.29
N ALA A 51 19.40 -23.65 -0.88
CA ALA A 51 20.03 -23.61 -2.19
C ALA A 51 19.63 -22.33 -2.96
N PRO A 52 20.12 -21.15 -2.56
CA PRO A 52 19.93 -19.93 -3.32
C PRO A 52 20.65 -20.01 -4.67
N MET A 53 19.94 -19.86 -5.78
CA MET A 53 20.49 -19.88 -7.15
C MET A 53 19.67 -19.02 -8.11
N ASN A 54 20.25 -18.65 -9.25
CA ASN A 54 19.55 -17.92 -10.30
C ASN A 54 18.55 -18.83 -11.05
N LEU A 55 17.55 -18.24 -11.73
CA LEU A 55 16.55 -18.97 -12.51
C LEU A 55 17.17 -19.78 -13.67
N SER A 56 18.23 -19.27 -14.30
CA SER A 56 18.95 -19.99 -15.36
C SER A 56 19.67 -21.23 -14.83
N GLU A 57 20.20 -21.16 -13.62
CA GLU A 57 20.90 -22.27 -12.97
C GLU A 57 19.92 -23.31 -12.47
N ALA A 58 18.77 -22.88 -11.92
CA ALA A 58 17.66 -23.76 -11.59
C ALA A 58 17.15 -24.53 -12.83
N ALA A 59 16.98 -23.84 -13.96
CA ALA A 59 16.59 -24.49 -15.22
C ALA A 59 17.62 -25.53 -15.70
N ALA A 60 18.92 -25.20 -15.65
CA ALA A 60 19.99 -26.13 -15.98
C ALA A 60 20.00 -27.36 -15.05
N LEU A 61 19.72 -27.15 -13.77
CA LEU A 61 19.63 -28.20 -12.76
C LEU A 61 18.44 -29.13 -13.01
N TYR A 62 17.28 -28.56 -13.36
CA TYR A 62 16.07 -29.34 -13.66
C TYR A 62 16.27 -30.24 -14.88
N GLN A 63 16.89 -29.71 -15.95
CA GLN A 63 17.28 -30.48 -17.13
C GLN A 63 18.33 -31.56 -16.84
N ALA A 64 19.27 -31.28 -15.94
CA ALA A 64 20.33 -32.24 -15.58
C ALA A 64 19.75 -33.46 -14.83
N PHE A 65 18.78 -33.24 -13.94
CA PHE A 65 18.12 -34.31 -13.20
C PHE A 65 16.90 -34.91 -13.90
N GLY A 66 16.33 -34.24 -14.91
CA GLY A 66 15.14 -34.70 -15.62
C GLY A 66 13.85 -34.47 -14.82
N TRP A 67 13.81 -33.39 -14.03
CA TRP A 67 12.61 -33.02 -13.27
C TRP A 67 11.57 -32.29 -14.14
N ASP A 68 11.98 -31.74 -15.27
CA ASP A 68 11.12 -31.13 -16.28
C ASP A 68 10.42 -32.15 -17.20
N ASP A 69 10.84 -33.43 -17.14
CA ASP A 69 10.22 -34.52 -17.90
C ASP A 69 8.84 -34.90 -17.33
N ALA A 70 7.85 -35.11 -18.20
CA ALA A 70 6.46 -35.40 -17.83
C ALA A 70 6.25 -36.71 -17.01
N GLY A 71 7.29 -37.53 -16.85
CA GLY A 71 7.28 -38.79 -16.09
C GLY A 71 7.97 -38.77 -14.73
N CYS A 72 8.52 -37.63 -14.28
CA CYS A 72 9.32 -37.56 -13.06
C CYS A 72 8.52 -37.62 -11.74
N GLY A 73 7.19 -37.46 -11.81
CA GLY A 73 6.29 -37.49 -10.66
C GLY A 73 6.20 -36.19 -9.85
N LEU A 74 6.92 -35.12 -10.24
CA LEU A 74 6.82 -33.79 -9.64
C LEU A 74 5.78 -32.94 -10.37
N ALA A 75 4.98 -32.20 -9.61
CA ALA A 75 4.02 -31.27 -10.20
C ALA A 75 4.76 -30.08 -10.83
N PRO A 76 4.41 -29.64 -12.06
CA PRO A 76 5.03 -28.47 -12.68
C PRO A 76 4.93 -27.19 -11.84
N GLY A 77 3.85 -27.07 -11.05
CA GLY A 77 3.67 -25.97 -10.10
C GLY A 77 4.69 -25.98 -8.96
N GLU A 78 5.02 -27.16 -8.41
CA GLU A 78 5.99 -27.30 -7.33
C GLU A 78 7.40 -26.87 -7.80
N LEU A 79 7.81 -27.29 -9.00
CA LEU A 79 9.12 -26.90 -9.56
C LEU A 79 9.22 -25.39 -9.78
N ARG A 80 8.14 -24.77 -10.24
CA ARG A 80 8.10 -23.31 -10.39
C ARG A 80 8.24 -22.60 -9.04
N GLU A 81 7.54 -23.07 -8.01
CA GLU A 81 7.65 -22.51 -6.66
C GLU A 81 9.05 -22.67 -6.07
N LEU A 82 9.68 -23.84 -6.26
CA LEU A 82 11.06 -24.07 -5.82
C LEU A 82 12.06 -23.15 -6.52
N ALA A 83 11.92 -22.94 -7.83
CA ALA A 83 12.77 -22.01 -8.58
C ALA A 83 12.55 -20.56 -8.12
N GLU A 84 11.30 -20.15 -7.90
CA GLU A 84 10.97 -18.81 -7.38
C GLU A 84 11.58 -18.58 -5.99
N HIS A 85 11.46 -19.55 -5.07
CA HIS A 85 12.07 -19.45 -3.73
C HIS A 85 13.60 -19.38 -3.78
N ALA A 86 14.23 -20.24 -4.59
CA ALA A 86 15.68 -20.25 -4.73
C ALA A 86 16.22 -18.94 -5.31
N TRP A 87 15.50 -18.36 -6.28
CA TRP A 87 15.82 -17.05 -6.86
C TRP A 87 15.66 -15.90 -5.85
N GLN A 88 14.57 -15.91 -5.06
CA GLN A 88 14.38 -14.92 -3.98
C GLN A 88 15.49 -14.99 -2.94
N ASP A 89 15.92 -16.19 -2.55
CA ASP A 89 17.00 -16.40 -1.58
C ASP A 89 18.36 -16.02 -2.18
N TRP A 90 18.52 -16.11 -3.49
CA TRP A 90 19.72 -15.65 -4.21
C TRP A 90 19.80 -14.13 -4.32
N LEU A 91 18.69 -13.45 -4.61
CA LEU A 91 18.61 -11.98 -4.63
C LEU A 91 18.94 -11.32 -3.28
N GLN A 92 18.80 -12.09 -2.21
CA GLN A 92 19.12 -11.68 -0.85
C GLN A 92 20.63 -11.69 -0.53
N LEU A 93 21.47 -12.25 -1.40
CA LEU A 93 22.91 -12.30 -1.20
C LEU A 93 23.55 -10.91 -1.43
N PRO A 94 24.57 -10.52 -0.63
CA PRO A 94 25.22 -9.21 -0.77
C PRO A 94 25.76 -8.93 -2.18
N ALA A 95 26.24 -9.97 -2.86
CA ALA A 95 26.77 -9.89 -4.23
C ALA A 95 25.72 -9.49 -5.28
N GLN A 96 24.42 -9.72 -5.00
CA GLN A 96 23.32 -9.50 -5.95
C GLN A 96 22.54 -8.20 -5.69
N THR A 97 23.07 -7.32 -4.83
CA THR A 97 22.40 -6.07 -4.44
C THR A 97 22.09 -5.17 -5.65
N ASP A 98 22.94 -5.13 -6.67
CA ASP A 98 22.69 -4.38 -7.91
C ASP A 98 21.47 -4.90 -8.67
N LEU A 99 21.38 -6.23 -8.83
CA LEU A 99 20.24 -6.85 -9.48
C LEU A 99 18.96 -6.66 -8.65
N LEU A 100 19.06 -6.75 -7.32
CA LEU A 100 17.95 -6.45 -6.43
C LEU A 100 17.44 -5.02 -6.63
N ALA A 101 18.35 -4.04 -6.70
CA ALA A 101 17.99 -2.64 -6.94
C ALA A 101 17.30 -2.44 -8.30
N GLN A 102 17.78 -3.10 -9.36
CA GLN A 102 17.15 -3.07 -10.69
C GLN A 102 15.74 -3.68 -10.68
N GLN A 103 15.56 -4.81 -9.99
CA GLN A 103 14.24 -5.44 -9.85
C GLN A 103 13.27 -4.57 -9.05
N MET A 104 13.76 -3.92 -7.99
CA MET A 104 12.98 -2.95 -7.23
C MET A 104 12.61 -1.73 -8.09
N GLU A 105 13.51 -1.25 -8.95
CA GLU A 105 13.24 -0.13 -9.85
C GLU A 105 12.16 -0.48 -10.89
N ALA A 106 12.23 -1.69 -11.45
CA ALA A 106 11.24 -2.19 -12.39
C ALA A 106 9.81 -2.22 -11.82
N ARG A 107 9.67 -2.47 -10.50
CA ARG A 107 8.36 -2.53 -9.83
C ARG A 107 7.95 -1.22 -9.14
N GLY A 108 8.91 -0.46 -8.62
CA GLY A 108 8.71 0.74 -7.80
C GLY A 108 8.95 2.07 -8.53
N GLY A 109 9.43 2.04 -9.77
CA GLY A 109 9.84 3.21 -10.55
C GLY A 109 11.28 3.68 -10.24
N ARG A 110 11.75 4.71 -10.98
CA ARG A 110 13.14 5.25 -11.02
C ARG A 110 13.73 5.85 -9.72
N TRP A 111 13.32 5.37 -8.54
CA TRP A 111 13.61 6.00 -7.25
C TRP A 111 14.42 5.11 -6.31
N THR A 112 15.04 4.04 -6.81
CA THR A 112 15.79 3.06 -6.02
C THR A 112 17.25 3.00 -6.47
N SER A 113 18.16 3.50 -5.62
CA SER A 113 19.60 3.29 -5.81
C SER A 113 20.07 1.97 -5.20
N HIS A 114 21.30 1.57 -5.51
CA HIS A 114 21.97 0.41 -4.89
C HIS A 114 21.95 0.47 -3.35
N ASP A 115 22.35 1.63 -2.78
CA ASP A 115 22.40 1.85 -1.32
C ASP A 115 21.00 1.77 -0.67
N ASP A 116 19.97 2.17 -1.41
CA ASP A 116 18.59 2.05 -0.94
C ASP A 116 18.18 0.58 -0.83
N ALA A 117 18.52 -0.27 -1.81
CA ALA A 117 18.17 -1.70 -1.77
C ALA A 117 18.86 -2.43 -0.61
N ALA A 118 20.18 -2.24 -0.43
CA ALA A 118 20.93 -2.84 0.67
C ALA A 118 20.39 -2.40 2.04
N SER A 119 20.18 -1.10 2.22
CA SER A 119 19.70 -0.55 3.49
C SER A 119 18.28 -1.00 3.84
N ARG A 120 17.39 -1.17 2.84
CA ARG A 120 16.04 -1.72 3.07
C ARG A 120 16.07 -3.21 3.36
N LEU A 121 16.91 -3.98 2.69
CA LEU A 121 17.07 -5.40 2.99
C LEU A 121 17.57 -5.59 4.44
N GLN A 122 18.54 -4.79 4.88
CA GLN A 122 19.01 -4.81 6.26
C GLN A 122 17.90 -4.44 7.26
N GLN A 123 17.04 -3.48 6.91
CA GLN A 123 15.88 -3.10 7.74
C GLN A 123 14.84 -4.19 7.89
N LEU A 124 14.66 -5.04 6.88
CA LEU A 124 13.75 -6.18 6.94
C LEU A 124 14.31 -7.34 7.78
N ARG A 125 15.65 -7.45 7.87
CA ARG A 125 16.34 -8.50 8.63
C ARG A 125 16.48 -8.17 10.10
N GLU A 126 16.72 -6.90 10.43
CA GLU A 126 17.00 -6.49 11.80
C GLU A 126 15.72 -6.26 12.61
N PRO A 127 15.57 -6.92 13.79
CA PRO A 127 14.48 -6.60 14.69
C PRO A 127 14.67 -5.19 15.27
N ARG A 128 13.69 -4.32 15.01
CA ARG A 128 13.69 -2.91 15.43
C ARG A 128 12.41 -2.56 16.16
N SER A 129 12.50 -1.58 17.06
CA SER A 129 11.33 -1.05 17.76
C SER A 129 10.41 -0.29 16.81
N HIS A 130 9.11 -0.32 17.13
CA HIS A 130 8.06 0.31 16.30
C HIS A 130 8.31 1.80 16.06
N LEU A 131 8.75 2.55 17.08
CA LEU A 131 9.08 3.97 16.95
C LEU A 131 10.22 4.20 15.96
N ARG A 132 11.28 3.39 16.01
CA ARG A 132 12.43 3.52 15.08
C ARG A 132 11.99 3.28 13.64
N ASN A 133 11.06 2.35 13.44
CA ASN A 133 10.46 2.07 12.14
C ASN A 133 9.55 3.20 11.64
N LEU A 134 8.75 3.81 12.51
CA LEU A 134 7.96 4.99 12.15
C LEU A 134 8.85 6.16 11.73
N MET A 135 9.94 6.41 12.46
CA MET A 135 10.89 7.46 12.13
C MET A 135 11.62 7.18 10.81
N SER A 136 12.02 5.93 10.54
CA SER A 136 12.67 5.57 9.27
C SER A 136 11.70 5.61 8.08
N ALA A 137 10.41 5.42 8.31
CA ALA A 137 9.35 5.48 7.31
C ALA A 137 8.84 6.91 7.02
N LEU A 138 9.35 7.94 7.71
CA LEU A 138 8.92 9.33 7.52
C LEU A 138 8.97 9.81 6.05
N PRO A 139 10.03 9.55 5.26
CA PRO A 139 10.04 9.94 3.87
C PRO A 139 8.96 9.18 3.07
N LEU A 140 8.19 9.90 2.24
CA LEU A 140 7.07 9.32 1.47
C LEU A 140 7.48 8.17 0.54
N ARG A 141 8.74 8.16 0.10
CA ARG A 141 9.32 7.14 -0.78
C ARG A 141 9.60 5.81 -0.07
N VAL A 142 9.95 5.84 1.22
CA VAL A 142 10.49 4.66 1.92
C VAL A 142 9.46 3.52 2.02
N PRO A 143 8.19 3.74 2.41
CA PRO A 143 7.20 2.67 2.42
C PRO A 143 6.95 2.04 1.04
N ARG A 144 7.07 2.84 -0.04
CA ARG A 144 6.91 2.34 -1.41
C ARG A 144 8.11 1.50 -1.84
N GLN A 145 9.33 1.93 -1.52
CA GLN A 145 10.55 1.14 -1.75
C GLN A 145 10.50 -0.18 -0.97
N ALA A 146 10.05 -0.15 0.29
CA ALA A 146 9.86 -1.36 1.10
C ALA A 146 8.79 -2.28 0.50
N ALA A 147 7.69 -1.74 -0.01
CA ALA A 147 6.68 -2.53 -0.73
C ALA A 147 7.23 -3.20 -1.99
N ALA A 148 8.00 -2.46 -2.80
CA ALA A 148 8.64 -3.01 -3.99
C ALA A 148 9.65 -4.12 -3.63
N LEU A 149 10.44 -3.92 -2.57
CA LEU A 149 11.37 -4.95 -2.07
C LEU A 149 10.62 -6.19 -1.59
N MET A 150 9.58 -6.03 -0.76
CA MET A 150 8.77 -7.15 -0.28
C MET A 150 8.09 -7.91 -1.42
N ASP A 151 7.64 -7.21 -2.46
CA ASP A 151 7.06 -7.83 -3.64
C ASP A 151 8.11 -8.62 -4.45
N VAL A 152 9.32 -8.08 -4.63
CA VAL A 152 10.44 -8.78 -5.29
C VAL A 152 10.83 -10.04 -4.52
N LEU A 153 10.89 -9.96 -3.19
CA LEU A 153 11.20 -11.09 -2.31
C LEU A 153 10.03 -12.06 -2.11
N GLY A 154 8.85 -11.78 -2.67
CA GLY A 154 7.68 -12.64 -2.54
C GLY A 154 7.08 -12.70 -1.13
N CYS A 155 7.28 -11.66 -0.32
CA CYS A 155 6.71 -11.53 1.02
C CYS A 155 5.19 -11.27 0.92
N GLN A 156 4.42 -12.36 0.84
CA GLN A 156 2.95 -12.33 0.85
C GLN A 156 2.41 -12.76 2.22
N GLU A 157 1.23 -12.29 2.60
CA GLU A 157 0.65 -12.61 3.93
C GLU A 157 0.31 -14.08 4.10
N ASP A 158 -0.04 -14.77 3.00
CA ASP A 158 -0.48 -16.16 3.01
C ASP A 158 0.68 -17.16 2.80
N ARG A 159 1.90 -16.67 2.58
CA ARG A 159 3.08 -17.50 2.30
C ARG A 159 4.09 -17.45 3.45
N PRO A 160 4.84 -18.53 3.69
CA PRO A 160 5.95 -18.50 4.64
C PRO A 160 6.98 -17.47 4.18
N LEU A 161 7.40 -16.61 5.11
CA LEU A 161 8.38 -15.56 4.83
C LEU A 161 9.72 -16.16 4.40
N PRO A 162 10.45 -15.50 3.50
CA PRO A 162 11.82 -15.88 3.16
C PRO A 162 12.73 -15.97 4.40
N PRO A 163 13.69 -16.91 4.42
CA PRO A 163 14.61 -17.08 5.53
C PRO A 163 15.43 -15.80 5.77
N GLY A 164 15.60 -15.46 7.05
CA GLY A 164 16.36 -14.28 7.48
C GLY A 164 15.57 -12.98 7.55
N ILE A 165 14.31 -12.95 7.09
CA ILE A 165 13.43 -11.79 7.24
C ILE A 165 12.69 -11.86 8.57
N ASP A 166 12.70 -10.78 9.34
CA ASP A 166 11.95 -10.68 10.59
C ASP A 166 10.45 -10.49 10.32
N ALA A 167 9.62 -11.33 10.95
CA ALA A 167 8.17 -11.31 10.76
C ALA A 167 7.52 -10.01 11.25
N GLY A 168 8.08 -9.39 12.30
CA GLY A 168 7.61 -8.09 12.80
C GLY A 168 7.89 -6.96 11.81
N GLN A 169 9.08 -6.97 11.19
CA GLN A 169 9.45 -6.01 10.15
C GLN A 169 8.58 -6.17 8.90
N ALA A 170 8.40 -7.40 8.41
CA ALA A 170 7.53 -7.65 7.25
C ALA A 170 6.10 -7.15 7.49
N ARG A 171 5.52 -7.41 8.67
CA ARG A 171 4.20 -6.91 9.05
C ARG A 171 4.14 -5.39 9.15
N PHE A 172 5.17 -4.76 9.73
CA PHE A 172 5.25 -3.30 9.82
C PHE A 172 5.26 -2.65 8.43
N TRP A 173 6.14 -3.11 7.54
CA TRP A 173 6.31 -2.51 6.23
C TRP A 173 5.12 -2.80 5.31
N ALA A 174 4.51 -3.98 5.40
CA ALA A 174 3.22 -4.26 4.74
C ALA A 174 2.11 -3.35 5.30
N GLY A 175 2.13 -3.10 6.61
CA GLY A 175 1.31 -2.12 7.31
C GLY A 175 1.48 -0.68 6.84
N ALA A 176 2.72 -0.28 6.53
CA ALA A 176 3.07 1.09 6.16
C ALA A 176 2.79 1.38 4.68
N SER A 177 2.80 0.35 3.82
CA SER A 177 2.48 0.45 2.40
C SER A 177 0.97 0.34 2.13
N ASP A 178 0.28 -0.53 2.86
CA ASP A 178 -1.17 -0.63 2.80
C ASP A 178 -1.81 0.49 3.62
N VAL A 179 -2.34 1.46 2.88
CA VAL A 179 -2.94 2.65 3.46
C VAL A 179 -4.03 2.24 4.46
N THR A 180 -4.78 1.14 4.25
CA THR A 180 -5.93 0.74 5.09
C THR A 180 -5.57 0.31 6.51
N ARG A 181 -4.29 0.05 6.78
CA ARG A 181 -3.82 -0.40 8.08
C ARG A 181 -3.53 0.75 9.03
N LEU A 182 -3.57 0.42 10.32
CA LEU A 182 -3.31 1.37 11.40
C LEU A 182 -1.89 1.97 11.30
N THR A 183 -0.90 1.20 10.85
CA THR A 183 0.49 1.66 10.71
C THR A 183 0.60 2.83 9.72
N ALA A 184 -0.07 2.77 8.58
CA ALA A 184 -0.13 3.88 7.64
C ALA A 184 -0.82 5.12 8.23
N ALA A 185 -1.88 4.92 9.04
CA ALA A 185 -2.54 6.00 9.76
C ALA A 185 -1.60 6.68 10.77
N GLN A 186 -0.91 5.89 11.61
CA GLN A 186 0.10 6.40 12.56
C GLN A 186 1.21 7.19 11.85
N LEU A 187 1.69 6.69 10.71
CA LEU A 187 2.72 7.35 9.93
C LEU A 187 2.23 8.69 9.34
N SER A 188 1.00 8.74 8.84
CA SER A 188 0.40 9.98 8.35
C SER A 188 0.19 11.00 9.48
N LEU A 189 -0.23 10.56 10.66
CA LEU A 189 -0.34 11.40 11.86
C LEU A 189 1.00 11.96 12.30
N LEU A 190 2.05 11.13 12.31
CA LEU A 190 3.40 11.58 12.65
C LEU A 190 3.91 12.64 11.67
N ARG A 191 3.70 12.44 10.35
CA ARG A 191 4.02 13.45 9.34
C ARG A 191 3.22 14.73 9.52
N ALA A 192 1.94 14.62 9.85
CA ALA A 192 1.07 15.76 10.12
C ALA A 192 1.53 16.55 11.35
N LEU A 193 1.98 15.86 12.40
CA LEU A 193 2.54 16.49 13.59
C LEU A 193 3.83 17.25 13.26
N LEU A 194 4.74 16.63 12.52
CA LEU A 194 5.97 17.30 12.07
C LEU A 194 5.69 18.50 11.14
N ALA A 195 4.75 18.35 10.21
CA ALA A 195 4.31 19.44 9.35
C ALA A 195 3.69 20.59 10.15
N SER A 196 2.92 20.28 11.20
CA SER A 196 2.32 21.30 12.09
C SER A 196 3.38 22.09 12.83
N VAL A 197 4.39 21.41 13.39
CA VAL A 197 5.53 22.09 14.05
C VAL A 197 6.28 22.97 13.05
N ALA A 198 6.63 22.44 11.88
CA ALA A 198 7.36 23.17 10.85
C ALA A 198 6.58 24.40 10.32
N LEU A 199 5.30 24.23 10.00
CA LEU A 199 4.44 25.31 9.51
C LEU A 199 4.21 26.38 10.59
N THR A 200 4.04 25.98 11.85
CA THR A 200 3.89 26.94 12.95
C THR A 200 5.16 27.76 13.13
N LEU A 201 6.33 27.12 13.06
CA LEU A 201 7.62 27.82 13.13
C LEU A 201 7.80 28.78 11.96
N MET A 202 7.50 28.34 10.73
CA MET A 202 7.56 29.19 9.54
C MET A 202 6.58 30.37 9.62
N ALA A 203 5.35 30.14 10.11
CA ALA A 203 4.36 31.17 10.32
C ALA A 203 4.81 32.18 11.38
N PHE A 204 5.41 31.71 12.48
CA PHE A 204 5.97 32.56 13.51
C PHE A 204 7.09 33.45 12.96
N ILE A 205 8.04 32.88 12.21
CA ILE A 205 9.13 33.63 11.56
C ILE A 205 8.56 34.66 10.57
N ALA A 206 7.60 34.26 9.74
CA ALA A 206 6.95 35.16 8.78
C ALA A 206 6.23 36.32 9.48
N LEU A 207 5.52 36.06 10.58
CA LEU A 207 4.83 37.08 11.38
C LEU A 207 5.81 38.05 12.06
N ALA A 208 6.97 37.57 12.46
CA ALA A 208 8.02 38.39 13.07
C ALA A 208 8.78 39.24 12.05
N THR A 209 8.91 38.78 10.81
CA THR A 209 9.79 39.41 9.80
C THR A 209 9.05 40.20 8.73
N THR A 210 7.74 39.96 8.55
CA THR A 210 6.99 40.55 7.45
C THR A 210 5.68 41.16 7.92
N GLN A 211 5.22 42.21 7.24
CA GLN A 211 3.87 42.75 7.44
C GLN A 211 2.79 41.94 6.69
N ILE A 212 3.09 40.73 6.21
CA ILE A 212 2.15 39.91 5.41
C ILE A 212 0.88 39.56 6.21
N ALA A 213 0.98 39.50 7.53
CA ALA A 213 -0.20 39.37 8.37
C ALA A 213 -1.17 40.53 8.14
N ASN A 214 -0.66 41.77 8.05
CA ASN A 214 -1.46 42.99 7.92
C ASN A 214 -2.33 43.00 6.65
N THR A 215 -1.91 42.31 5.59
CA THR A 215 -2.64 42.21 4.32
C THR A 215 -3.67 41.07 4.27
N LEU A 216 -3.46 39.96 4.99
CA LEU A 216 -4.31 38.76 4.88
C LEU A 216 -5.65 38.83 5.64
N LEU A 217 -5.72 39.59 6.76
CA LEU A 217 -6.90 39.63 7.64
C LEU A 217 -7.20 41.06 8.14
N PRO A 218 -7.41 42.05 7.23
CA PRO A 218 -7.37 43.48 7.55
C PRO A 218 -8.33 43.92 8.67
N TYR A 219 -9.44 43.22 8.88
CA TYR A 219 -10.50 43.57 9.84
C TYR A 219 -10.30 43.01 11.27
N GLN A 220 -9.21 42.29 11.54
CA GLN A 220 -8.95 41.66 12.85
C GLN A 220 -7.84 42.42 13.62
N SER A 221 -7.93 42.42 14.97
CA SER A 221 -6.86 42.96 15.82
C SER A 221 -5.55 42.20 15.62
N GLU A 222 -4.42 42.83 15.91
CA GLU A 222 -3.09 42.24 15.68
C GLU A 222 -2.89 40.93 16.47
N GLU A 223 -3.35 40.89 17.72
CA GLU A 223 -3.28 39.71 18.58
C GLU A 223 -4.17 38.57 18.06
N GLN A 224 -5.43 38.88 17.69
CA GLN A 224 -6.35 37.89 17.12
C GLN A 224 -5.81 37.31 15.83
N ARG A 225 -5.18 38.15 15.00
CA ARG A 225 -4.59 37.73 13.73
C ARG A 225 -3.43 36.75 13.92
N ARG A 226 -2.50 37.07 14.83
CA ARG A 226 -1.39 36.17 15.18
C ARG A 226 -1.90 34.84 15.72
N ALA A 227 -2.89 34.88 16.61
CA ALA A 227 -3.51 33.68 17.16
C ALA A 227 -4.17 32.82 16.07
N ILE A 228 -4.90 33.43 15.13
CA ILE A 228 -5.54 32.71 14.02
C ILE A 228 -4.49 32.05 13.13
N VAL A 229 -3.46 32.80 12.70
CA VAL A 229 -2.43 32.29 11.77
C VAL A 229 -1.62 31.15 12.41
N LEU A 230 -1.17 31.33 13.66
CA LEU A 230 -0.43 30.29 14.37
C LEU A 230 -1.32 29.08 14.69
N GLY A 231 -2.56 29.32 15.12
CA GLY A 231 -3.54 28.27 15.40
C GLY A 231 -3.89 27.45 14.15
N THR A 232 -4.07 28.10 12.99
CA THR A 232 -4.31 27.38 11.73
C THR A 232 -3.07 26.62 11.27
N ALA A 233 -1.87 27.21 11.34
CA ALA A 233 -0.64 26.52 10.98
C ALA A 233 -0.38 25.27 11.85
N ALA A 234 -0.74 25.32 13.14
CA ALA A 234 -0.61 24.22 14.08
C ALA A 234 -1.67 23.14 13.91
N LEU A 235 -2.93 23.51 13.63
CA LEU A 235 -4.05 22.57 13.65
C LEU A 235 -4.44 22.04 12.27
N ALA A 236 -4.25 22.82 11.20
CA ALA A 236 -4.72 22.43 9.87
C ALA A 236 -4.13 21.11 9.36
N PRO A 237 -2.82 20.82 9.49
CA PRO A 237 -2.27 19.55 9.02
C PRO A 237 -2.80 18.36 9.82
N LEU A 238 -2.94 18.50 11.15
CA LEU A 238 -3.47 17.45 12.04
C LEU A 238 -4.94 17.16 11.74
N LEU A 239 -5.79 18.19 11.76
CA LEU A 239 -7.23 18.05 11.50
C LEU A 239 -7.49 17.55 10.08
N GLY A 240 -6.76 18.08 9.10
CA GLY A 240 -6.86 17.63 7.71
C GLY A 240 -6.47 16.16 7.54
N THR A 241 -5.41 15.72 8.22
CA THR A 241 -4.98 14.31 8.17
C THR A 241 -5.95 13.39 8.90
N LEU A 242 -6.43 13.76 10.08
CA LEU A 242 -7.47 13.01 10.81
C LEU A 242 -8.75 12.86 9.98
N LEU A 243 -9.17 13.95 9.33
CA LEU A 243 -10.31 13.94 8.43
C LEU A 243 -10.07 12.99 7.25
N ALA A 244 -8.90 13.05 6.61
CA ALA A 244 -8.57 12.16 5.49
C ALA A 244 -8.53 10.68 5.90
N ILE A 245 -7.95 10.36 7.06
CA ILE A 245 -7.94 9.00 7.63
C ILE A 245 -9.39 8.54 7.89
N GLY A 246 -10.18 9.36 8.58
CA GLY A 246 -11.57 9.06 8.92
C GLY A 246 -12.45 8.84 7.70
N LEU A 247 -12.39 9.76 6.72
CA LEU A 247 -13.11 9.63 5.44
C LEU A 247 -12.72 8.36 4.71
N ARG A 248 -11.44 7.96 4.74
CA ARG A 248 -11.02 6.72 4.07
C ARG A 248 -11.51 5.47 4.78
N HIS A 249 -11.44 5.40 6.12
CA HIS A 249 -12.01 4.27 6.85
C HIS A 249 -13.52 4.19 6.68
N LEU A 250 -14.21 5.33 6.67
CA LEU A 250 -15.63 5.39 6.33
C LEU A 250 -15.87 4.86 4.92
N PHE A 251 -15.07 5.27 3.93
CA PHE A 251 -15.17 4.80 2.56
C PHE A 251 -15.00 3.29 2.45
N VAL A 252 -13.94 2.73 3.05
CA VAL A 252 -13.68 1.28 3.07
C VAL A 252 -14.82 0.53 3.76
N TRP A 253 -15.28 1.04 4.91
CA TRP A 253 -16.40 0.44 5.63
C TRP A 253 -17.71 0.51 4.85
N GLN A 254 -17.94 1.56 4.05
CA GLN A 254 -19.14 1.72 3.22
C GLN A 254 -19.11 0.92 1.93
N SER A 255 -17.92 0.58 1.44
CA SER A 255 -17.71 -0.18 0.19
C SER A 255 -17.46 -1.67 0.41
N ALA A 256 -17.17 -2.10 1.63
CA ALA A 256 -16.95 -3.51 1.96
C ALA A 256 -18.18 -4.37 1.62
N PRO A 257 -17.98 -5.60 1.12
CA PRO A 257 -19.07 -6.52 0.81
C PRO A 257 -19.92 -6.78 2.06
N GLU A 258 -21.23 -6.82 1.88
CA GLU A 258 -22.17 -7.19 2.94
C GLU A 258 -22.36 -8.70 2.88
N ASP A 259 -22.01 -9.37 3.97
CA ASP A 259 -22.19 -10.80 4.12
C ASP A 259 -23.70 -11.10 4.18
N PRO A 260 -24.26 -11.94 3.30
CA PRO A 260 -25.69 -12.26 3.30
C PRO A 260 -26.15 -12.98 4.58
N SER A 261 -25.19 -13.55 5.35
CA SER A 261 -25.46 -14.30 6.58
C SER A 261 -25.65 -13.41 7.82
N VAL A 262 -25.29 -12.12 7.75
CA VAL A 262 -25.33 -11.19 8.89
C VAL A 262 -26.42 -10.14 8.66
N PRO A 263 -27.25 -9.80 9.67
CA PRO A 263 -28.27 -8.77 9.52
C PRO A 263 -27.64 -7.44 9.08
N PRO A 264 -28.22 -6.78 8.06
CA PRO A 264 -27.63 -5.56 7.51
C PRO A 264 -27.55 -4.47 8.58
N SER A 265 -26.34 -3.94 8.79
CA SER A 265 -26.09 -2.89 9.79
C SER A 265 -26.86 -1.62 9.44
N ARG A 266 -27.93 -1.30 10.19
CA ARG A 266 -28.73 -0.06 10.01
C ARG A 266 -27.85 1.20 10.03
N LEU A 267 -26.73 1.16 10.77
CA LEU A 267 -25.74 2.24 10.81
C LEU A 267 -25.08 2.47 9.44
N ARG A 268 -24.78 1.41 8.66
CA ARG A 268 -24.26 1.55 7.30
C ARG A 268 -25.24 2.23 6.36
N TRP A 269 -26.53 2.00 6.56
CA TRP A 269 -27.59 2.62 5.77
C TRP A 269 -27.79 4.09 6.11
N LEU A 270 -27.74 4.44 7.40
CA LEU A 270 -27.96 5.81 7.86
C LEU A 270 -26.74 6.72 7.75
N ALA A 271 -25.52 6.17 7.59
CA ALA A 271 -24.30 6.97 7.53
C ALA A 271 -24.30 8.05 6.42
N LEU A 272 -24.73 7.70 5.20
CA LEU A 272 -24.82 8.65 4.08
C LEU A 272 -25.86 9.77 4.31
N PRO A 273 -27.13 9.47 4.65
CA PRO A 273 -28.11 10.54 4.90
C PRO A 273 -27.77 11.39 6.12
N VAL A 274 -27.20 10.79 7.18
CA VAL A 274 -26.70 11.55 8.35
C VAL A 274 -25.55 12.47 7.95
N ALA A 275 -24.60 12.01 7.13
CA ALA A 275 -23.52 12.85 6.61
C ALA A 275 -24.05 14.01 5.74
N CYS A 276 -25.02 13.74 4.86
CA CYS A 276 -25.67 14.79 4.06
C CYS A 276 -26.35 15.83 4.94
N ALA A 277 -27.11 15.39 5.95
CA ALA A 277 -27.77 16.29 6.89
C ALA A 277 -26.77 17.11 7.71
N ALA A 278 -25.69 16.49 8.21
CA ALA A 278 -24.65 17.19 8.95
C ALA A 278 -23.97 18.26 8.09
N ILE A 279 -23.60 17.95 6.84
CA ILE A 279 -22.99 18.91 5.93
C ILE A 279 -23.96 20.05 5.59
N ALA A 280 -25.25 19.75 5.40
CA ALA A 280 -26.28 20.77 5.14
C ALA A 280 -26.48 21.71 6.35
N VAL A 281 -26.57 21.16 7.56
CA VAL A 281 -26.73 21.94 8.82
C VAL A 281 -25.50 22.80 9.08
N VAL A 282 -24.29 22.23 8.94
CA VAL A 282 -23.05 22.99 9.12
C VAL A 282 -22.92 24.06 8.03
N GLY A 283 -23.18 23.73 6.77
CA GLY A 283 -23.12 24.68 5.65
C GLY A 283 -24.10 25.85 5.81
N THR A 284 -25.32 25.58 6.26
CA THR A 284 -26.33 26.62 6.54
C THR A 284 -25.97 27.45 7.77
N ALA A 285 -25.46 26.84 8.84
CA ALA A 285 -24.97 27.57 10.01
C ALA A 285 -23.81 28.51 9.64
N VAL A 286 -22.85 28.03 8.84
CA VAL A 286 -21.73 28.84 8.33
C VAL A 286 -22.23 30.00 7.47
N TYR A 287 -23.23 29.76 6.62
CA TYR A 287 -23.81 30.80 5.77
C TYR A 287 -24.59 31.87 6.56
N LEU A 288 -25.30 31.47 7.62
CA LEU A 288 -26.20 32.34 8.37
C LEU A 288 -25.52 33.10 9.53
N TRP A 289 -24.48 32.54 10.14
CA TRP A 289 -23.93 33.05 11.41
C TRP A 289 -22.57 33.77 11.29
N VAL A 290 -21.94 33.78 10.11
CA VAL A 290 -20.61 34.40 9.94
C VAL A 290 -20.71 35.69 9.10
N PRO A 291 -20.51 36.90 9.67
CA PRO A 291 -20.83 38.18 9.01
C PRO A 291 -19.89 38.62 7.87
N SER A 292 -18.81 37.89 7.58
CA SER A 292 -17.91 38.13 6.45
C SER A 292 -17.17 36.83 6.12
N PRO A 293 -16.63 36.65 4.90
CA PRO A 293 -16.60 35.35 4.27
C PRO A 293 -15.62 34.45 5.01
N SER A 294 -16.15 33.42 5.67
CA SER A 294 -15.39 32.22 5.97
C SER A 294 -15.06 31.51 4.65
N LEU A 295 -14.21 32.13 3.83
CA LEU A 295 -13.69 31.62 2.57
C LEU A 295 -13.03 30.25 2.74
N TRP A 296 -12.69 29.87 3.98
CA TRP A 296 -12.08 28.60 4.33
C TRP A 296 -13.09 27.48 4.65
N LEU A 297 -14.27 27.82 5.19
CA LEU A 297 -15.28 26.81 5.58
C LEU A 297 -16.17 26.40 4.40
N ALA A 298 -16.46 27.31 3.48
CA ALA A 298 -17.20 27.01 2.25
C ALA A 298 -16.52 25.93 1.37
N PRO A 299 -15.22 26.04 1.01
CA PRO A 299 -14.54 24.99 0.25
C PRO A 299 -14.39 23.69 1.03
N LEU A 300 -14.32 23.72 2.37
CA LEU A 300 -14.33 22.50 3.18
C LEU A 300 -15.70 21.80 3.10
N CYS A 301 -16.80 22.52 3.26
CA CYS A 301 -18.15 21.96 3.10
C CYS A 301 -18.36 21.39 1.70
N TRP A 302 -17.81 22.07 0.69
CA TRP A 302 -17.86 21.65 -0.69
C TRP A 302 -17.04 20.38 -0.95
N LEU A 303 -15.79 20.32 -0.47
CA LEU A 303 -14.96 19.10 -0.53
C LEU A 303 -15.65 17.92 0.16
N LEU A 304 -16.23 18.14 1.35
CA LEU A 304 -16.95 17.11 2.09
C LEU A 304 -18.17 16.61 1.30
N ALA A 305 -18.99 17.51 0.75
CA ALA A 305 -20.14 17.12 -0.06
C ALA A 305 -19.73 16.32 -1.31
N TRP A 306 -18.60 16.69 -1.93
CA TRP A 306 -18.04 15.94 -3.06
C TRP A 306 -17.58 14.53 -2.65
N THR A 307 -16.93 14.38 -1.49
CA THR A 307 -16.53 13.07 -0.98
C THR A 307 -17.72 12.17 -0.67
N VAL A 308 -18.82 12.73 -0.15
CA VAL A 308 -20.07 12.02 0.13
C VAL A 308 -20.76 11.55 -1.15
N LEU A 309 -20.79 12.39 -2.20
CA LEU A 309 -21.28 12.00 -3.52
C LEU A 309 -20.44 10.87 -4.13
N ALA A 310 -19.10 10.99 -4.08
CA ALA A 310 -18.18 9.98 -4.57
C ALA A 310 -18.36 8.63 -3.85
N THR A 311 -18.52 8.64 -2.52
CA THR A 311 -18.79 7.42 -1.72
C THR A 311 -20.10 6.78 -2.16
N ALA A 312 -21.17 7.57 -2.29
CA ALA A 312 -22.48 7.06 -2.70
C ALA A 312 -22.44 6.40 -4.09
N TRP A 313 -21.72 7.02 -5.05
CA TRP A 313 -21.55 6.47 -6.39
C TRP A 313 -20.79 5.15 -6.42
N ILE A 314 -19.63 5.11 -5.76
CA ILE A 314 -18.78 3.92 -5.76
C ILE A 314 -19.49 2.77 -5.07
N ARG A 315 -20.14 3.03 -3.93
CA ARG A 315 -20.98 2.04 -3.23
C ARG A 315 -22.09 1.50 -4.15
N TYR A 316 -22.79 2.36 -4.87
CA TYR A 316 -23.85 1.96 -5.79
C TYR A 316 -23.35 1.04 -6.92
N GLN A 317 -22.18 1.34 -7.50
CA GLN A 317 -21.59 0.52 -8.56
C GLN A 317 -21.08 -0.84 -8.04
N LEU A 318 -20.38 -0.84 -6.91
CA LEU A 318 -19.85 -2.06 -6.29
C LEU A 318 -20.97 -3.05 -5.96
N ARG A 319 -22.10 -2.57 -5.41
CA ARG A 319 -23.27 -3.42 -5.11
C ARG A 319 -23.98 -4.00 -6.34
N ARG A 320 -23.73 -3.43 -7.53
CA ARG A 320 -24.20 -3.97 -8.81
C ARG A 320 -23.19 -4.91 -9.46
N GLY A 321 -22.04 -5.15 -8.82
CA GLY A 321 -20.95 -5.95 -9.40
C GLY A 321 -20.35 -5.31 -10.65
N LYS A 322 -20.57 -4.01 -10.86
CA LYS A 322 -20.06 -3.29 -12.02
C LYS A 322 -18.69 -2.68 -11.68
N PRO A 323 -17.74 -2.67 -12.64
CA PRO A 323 -16.52 -1.91 -12.45
C PRO A 323 -16.88 -0.43 -12.24
N VAL A 324 -16.18 0.24 -11.32
CA VAL A 324 -16.38 1.66 -11.05
C VAL A 324 -15.99 2.45 -12.30
N ARG A 325 -16.99 2.83 -13.09
CA ARG A 325 -16.84 3.72 -14.26
C ARG A 325 -17.65 4.97 -14.01
N MET A 326 -17.13 6.13 -14.42
CA MET A 326 -17.87 7.38 -14.41
C MET A 326 -18.88 7.36 -15.56
N GLU A 327 -20.15 7.10 -15.26
CA GLU A 327 -21.23 7.20 -16.23
C GLU A 327 -21.63 8.67 -16.41
N LEU A 328 -21.98 9.05 -17.64
CA LEU A 328 -22.31 10.42 -18.07
C LEU A 328 -23.22 11.22 -17.10
N PRO A 329 -24.33 10.68 -16.53
CA PRO A 329 -25.16 11.42 -15.58
C PRO A 329 -24.46 11.71 -14.24
N VAL A 330 -23.56 10.85 -13.80
CA VAL A 330 -22.78 11.07 -12.58
C VAL A 330 -21.59 11.98 -12.84
N SER A 331 -20.97 11.90 -14.01
CA SER A 331 -19.99 12.90 -14.46
C SER A 331 -20.61 14.31 -14.49
N PHE A 332 -21.87 14.43 -14.93
CA PHE A 332 -22.62 15.69 -14.93
C PHE A 332 -22.98 16.17 -13.51
N LEU A 333 -23.43 15.27 -12.62
CA LEU A 333 -23.64 15.61 -11.20
C LEU A 333 -22.34 15.98 -10.49
N MET A 334 -21.24 15.30 -10.80
CA MET A 334 -19.90 15.64 -10.30
C MET A 334 -19.47 17.00 -10.85
N MET A 335 -19.73 17.32 -12.12
CA MET A 335 -19.45 18.63 -12.71
C MET A 335 -20.31 19.74 -12.10
N LEU A 336 -21.61 19.51 -11.89
CA LEU A 336 -22.50 20.46 -11.19
C LEU A 336 -22.14 20.60 -9.71
N SER A 337 -21.62 19.55 -9.10
CA SER A 337 -21.09 19.64 -7.74
C SER A 337 -19.87 20.54 -7.66
N VAL A 338 -19.18 20.85 -8.78
CA VAL A 338 -18.13 21.89 -8.85
C VAL A 338 -18.73 23.32 -8.78
N LEU A 339 -20.04 23.48 -8.87
CA LEU A 339 -20.68 24.80 -8.83
C LEU A 339 -21.42 25.05 -7.51
N SER A 340 -21.81 24.00 -6.79
CA SER A 340 -22.54 24.13 -5.52
C SER A 340 -22.53 22.85 -4.67
N VAL A 341 -22.66 23.03 -3.35
CA VAL A 341 -22.81 21.97 -2.35
C VAL A 341 -24.15 21.22 -2.52
N LEU A 342 -25.22 21.94 -2.88
CA LEU A 342 -26.58 21.40 -2.96
C LEU A 342 -26.75 20.27 -3.99
N PRO A 343 -26.31 20.41 -5.25
CA PRO A 343 -26.33 19.33 -6.24
C PRO A 343 -25.58 18.08 -5.77
N ALA A 344 -24.46 18.26 -5.05
CA ALA A 344 -23.67 17.14 -4.54
C ALA A 344 -24.45 16.32 -3.51
N LEU A 345 -25.10 17.01 -2.56
CA LEU A 345 -25.91 16.37 -1.51
C LEU A 345 -27.15 15.70 -2.07
N LEU A 346 -27.86 16.36 -3.00
CA LEU A 346 -29.03 15.79 -3.66
C LEU A 346 -28.67 14.56 -4.49
N GLY A 347 -27.56 14.62 -5.24
CA GLY A 347 -27.05 13.48 -5.99
C GLY A 347 -26.69 12.29 -5.08
N ALA A 348 -26.06 12.54 -3.94
CA ALA A 348 -25.70 11.51 -2.97
C ALA A 348 -26.96 10.83 -2.37
N LEU A 349 -27.98 11.61 -2.00
CA LEU A 349 -29.25 11.10 -1.48
C LEU A 349 -30.03 10.31 -2.54
N LEU A 350 -30.01 10.76 -3.79
CA LEU A 350 -30.65 10.07 -4.90
C LEU A 350 -29.99 8.70 -5.13
N LEU A 351 -28.66 8.64 -5.21
CA LEU A 351 -27.92 7.38 -5.34
C LEU A 351 -28.16 6.44 -4.16
N TRP A 352 -28.20 6.99 -2.94
CA TRP A 352 -28.55 6.22 -1.73
C TRP A 352 -29.96 5.64 -1.80
N SER A 353 -30.95 6.41 -2.26
CA SER A 353 -32.33 5.94 -2.38
C SER A 353 -32.47 4.82 -3.43
N MET A 354 -31.74 4.94 -4.55
CA MET A 354 -31.70 3.92 -5.60
C MET A 354 -31.04 2.63 -5.09
N ASP A 355 -29.93 2.75 -4.35
CA ASP A 355 -29.26 1.62 -3.70
C ASP A 355 -30.20 0.86 -2.73
N LEU A 356 -30.89 1.59 -1.85
CA LEU A 356 -31.86 1.02 -0.90
C LEU A 356 -33.02 0.31 -1.60
N SER A 357 -33.55 0.90 -2.68
CA SER A 357 -34.64 0.29 -3.45
C SER A 357 -34.21 -1.02 -4.11
N GLY A 358 -33.01 -1.06 -4.70
CA GLY A 358 -32.47 -2.25 -5.36
C GLY A 358 -32.18 -3.39 -4.38
N HIS A 359 -31.71 -3.07 -3.18
CA HIS A 359 -31.47 -4.06 -2.13
C HIS A 359 -32.79 -4.65 -1.59
N ARG A 360 -33.80 -3.81 -1.33
CA ARG A 360 -35.14 -4.28 -0.94
C ARG A 360 -35.76 -5.23 -1.98
N GLN A 361 -35.54 -4.97 -3.27
CA GLN A 361 -36.02 -5.85 -4.34
C GLN A 361 -35.32 -7.21 -4.34
N ARG A 362 -34.02 -7.28 -4.00
CA ARG A 362 -33.29 -8.55 -3.89
C ARG A 362 -33.76 -9.37 -2.69
N LEU A 363 -33.94 -8.73 -1.53
CA LEU A 363 -34.48 -9.37 -0.32
C LEU A 363 -35.92 -9.89 -0.48
N ARG A 364 -36.70 -9.35 -1.42
CA ARG A 364 -38.05 -9.85 -1.75
C ARG A 364 -38.04 -11.03 -2.73
N ARG A 365 -36.93 -11.27 -3.41
CA ARG A 365 -36.78 -12.31 -4.44
C ARG A 365 -36.03 -13.55 -3.93
N SER A 366 -35.23 -13.39 -2.88
CA SER A 366 -34.75 -14.46 -2.00
C SER A 366 -35.84 -14.87 -1.02
#